data_AF-A0A6A4K279-F1
#
_entry.id   AF-A0A6A4K279-F1
#
_cell.length_a   1.000
_cell.length_b   1.000
_cell.length_c   1.000
_cell.angle_alpha   90.00
_cell.angle_beta   90.00
_cell.angle_gamma   90.00
#
_symmetry.space_group_name_H-M   'P 1'
#
loop_
_entity.id
_entity.type
_entity.pdbx_description
1 polymer ?
#
loop_
_entity_poly.entity_id
_entity_poly.type
_entity_poly.pdbx_seq_one_letter_code
_entity_poly.pdbx_strand_id
1 'polypeptide(L)'
;MKLKIPVLIILYATIPSSHTVSSTYYSPCNLARFLYKFMKENSLLLGGNENAAKYMEDIPLLVCIAGYHGYNANFSYTTRDKVRHVGLFGLAENDAPKDRRVESHSMKFLRDILRIQGTPWKNRNTFDFYESLCNVPHLAINVRCHIDSYVFGSFPVIVPKDLDYLYNYYQAKDSYWTPLDRNNSR
;
A
#
# COMPACT_ATOMS: atom_id res chain seq x y z
N MET A 1 -72.01 -13.69 21.48
CA MET A 1 -70.80 -14.17 20.80
C MET A 1 -70.37 -13.13 19.76
N LYS A 2 -69.24 -12.44 19.99
CA LYS A 2 -68.38 -11.77 18.98
C LYS A 2 -67.18 -11.14 19.72
N LEU A 3 -66.10 -11.91 19.77
CA LEU A 3 -64.81 -11.51 20.31
C LEU A 3 -64.09 -10.69 19.23
N LYS A 4 -63.77 -9.41 19.49
CA LYS A 4 -62.96 -8.59 18.58
C LYS A 4 -61.48 -8.83 18.89
N ILE A 5 -60.77 -9.47 17.97
CA ILE A 5 -59.32 -9.67 18.01
C ILE A 5 -58.68 -8.42 17.37
N PRO A 6 -57.77 -7.69 18.04
CA PRO A 6 -57.04 -6.63 17.38
C PRO A 6 -55.92 -7.24 16.52
N VAL A 7 -55.95 -6.91 15.23
CA VAL A 7 -54.90 -7.27 14.26
C VAL A 7 -53.66 -6.44 14.58
N LEU A 8 -52.61 -7.11 15.05
CA LEU A 8 -51.30 -6.52 15.30
C LEU A 8 -50.56 -6.40 13.94
N ILE A 9 -50.49 -5.20 13.37
CA ILE A 9 -49.73 -4.93 12.15
C ILE A 9 -48.26 -4.86 12.53
N ILE A 10 -47.50 -5.92 12.23
CA ILE A 10 -46.04 -5.95 12.36
C ILE A 10 -45.45 -5.23 11.14
N LEU A 11 -45.10 -3.95 11.32
CA LEU A 11 -44.29 -3.20 10.36
C LEU A 11 -42.85 -3.71 10.43
N TYR A 12 -42.44 -4.50 9.43
CA TYR A 12 -41.04 -4.80 9.20
C TYR A 12 -40.33 -3.52 8.75
N ALA A 13 -39.63 -2.87 9.68
CA ALA A 13 -38.65 -1.85 9.33
C ALA A 13 -37.48 -2.55 8.62
N THR A 14 -37.47 -2.49 7.28
CA THR A 14 -36.30 -2.83 6.49
C THR A 14 -35.22 -1.79 6.76
N ILE A 15 -34.27 -2.11 7.64
CA ILE A 15 -33.08 -1.30 7.85
C ILE A 15 -32.29 -1.36 6.54
N PRO A 16 -32.11 -0.25 5.80
CA PRO A 16 -31.21 -0.25 4.67
C PRO A 16 -29.80 -0.44 5.22
N SER A 17 -29.21 -1.62 4.96
CA SER A 17 -27.80 -1.91 5.22
C SER A 17 -26.96 -1.00 4.34
N SER A 18 -26.76 0.22 4.83
CA SER A 18 -25.82 1.18 4.29
C SER A 18 -24.43 0.63 4.57
N HIS A 19 -23.91 -0.17 3.65
CA HIS A 19 -22.50 -0.53 3.65
C HIS A 19 -21.71 0.75 3.38
N THR A 20 -21.40 1.48 4.44
CA THR A 20 -20.42 2.56 4.40
C THR A 20 -19.10 1.94 3.99
N VAL A 21 -18.73 2.09 2.71
CA VAL A 21 -17.38 1.81 2.23
C VAL A 21 -16.48 2.84 2.90
N SER A 22 -16.03 2.53 4.12
CA SER A 22 -15.10 3.38 4.85
C SER A 22 -13.79 3.44 4.05
N SER A 23 -13.54 4.59 3.43
CA SER A 23 -12.26 4.89 2.79
C SER A 23 -11.19 4.98 3.88
N THR A 24 -10.32 3.98 3.95
CA THR A 24 -9.24 3.98 4.93
C THR A 24 -8.03 4.68 4.32
N TYR A 25 -7.75 5.89 4.81
CA TYR A 25 -6.56 6.66 4.45
C TYR A 25 -5.52 6.55 5.57
N TYR A 26 -4.25 6.51 5.19
CA TYR A 26 -3.13 6.47 6.12
C TYR A 26 -2.31 7.75 6.05
N SER A 27 -1.83 8.24 7.19
CA SER A 27 -0.69 9.17 7.17
C SER A 27 0.60 8.37 6.96
N PRO A 28 1.66 8.98 6.40
CA PRO A 28 2.93 8.27 6.15
C PRO A 28 3.48 7.58 7.40
N CYS A 29 3.51 8.28 8.55
CA CYS A 29 4.01 7.72 9.79
C CYS A 29 3.10 6.66 10.41
N ASN A 30 1.77 6.78 10.25
CA ASN A 30 0.86 5.74 10.74
C ASN A 30 0.99 4.46 9.91
N LEU A 31 1.16 4.58 8.58
CA LEU A 31 1.44 3.43 7.73
C LEU A 31 2.79 2.78 8.08
N ALA A 32 3.85 3.58 8.24
CA ALA A 32 5.16 3.07 8.63
C ALA A 32 5.11 2.29 9.96
N ARG A 33 4.42 2.85 10.97
CA ARG A 33 4.22 2.19 12.27
C ARG A 33 3.45 0.89 12.14
N PHE A 34 2.36 0.91 11.38
CA PHE A 34 1.55 -0.27 11.12
C PHE A 34 2.37 -1.39 10.47
N LEU A 35 3.09 -1.09 9.39
CA LEU A 35 3.93 -2.04 8.67
C LEU A 35 5.02 -2.61 9.57
N TYR A 36 5.70 -1.77 10.35
CA TYR A 36 6.74 -2.21 11.27
C TYR A 36 6.21 -3.17 12.33
N LYS A 37 5.10 -2.80 12.98
CA LYS A 37 4.46 -3.64 13.99
C LYS A 37 4.02 -4.98 13.38
N PHE A 38 3.38 -4.93 12.22
CA PHE A 38 2.94 -6.12 11.49
C PHE A 38 4.11 -7.06 11.17
N MET A 39 5.22 -6.56 10.63
CA MET A 39 6.39 -7.39 10.31
C MET A 39 7.05 -7.98 11.56
N LYS A 40 7.11 -7.21 12.65
CA LYS A 40 7.70 -7.64 13.92
C LYS A 40 6.88 -8.76 14.56
N GLU A 41 5.55 -8.63 14.56
CA GLU A 41 4.64 -9.60 15.15
C GLU A 41 4.50 -10.88 14.31
N ASN A 42 4.73 -10.78 12.99
CA ASN A 42 4.55 -11.90 12.06
C ASN A 42 5.89 -12.47 11.56
N SER A 43 6.98 -12.33 12.32
CA SER A 43 8.31 -12.74 11.87
C SER A 43 8.39 -14.21 11.47
N LEU A 44 7.66 -15.11 12.15
CA LEU A 44 7.56 -16.52 11.79
C LEU A 44 6.93 -16.73 10.41
N LEU A 45 5.85 -16.01 10.09
CA LEU A 45 5.20 -16.06 8.77
C LEU A 45 6.09 -15.49 7.66
N LEU A 46 7.04 -14.64 8.02
CA LEU A 46 8.02 -14.04 7.12
C LEU A 46 9.27 -14.91 6.91
N GLY A 47 9.31 -16.11 7.51
CA GLY A 47 10.45 -17.01 7.41
C GLY A 47 11.56 -16.71 8.42
N GLY A 48 11.21 -16.18 9.59
CA GLY A 48 12.11 -15.92 10.70
C GLY A 48 12.50 -14.45 10.87
N ASN A 49 13.18 -14.14 11.97
CA ASN A 49 13.53 -12.78 12.36
C ASN A 49 14.46 -12.07 11.36
N GLU A 50 15.38 -12.80 10.73
CA GLU A 50 16.29 -12.22 9.72
C GLU A 50 15.54 -11.72 8.48
N ASN A 51 14.58 -12.52 8.01
CA ASN A 51 13.75 -12.13 6.87
C ASN A 51 12.81 -10.98 7.25
N ALA A 52 12.22 -11.02 8.44
CA ALA A 52 11.42 -9.92 8.96
C ALA A 52 12.21 -8.61 9.03
N ALA A 53 13.48 -8.64 9.49
CA ALA A 53 14.34 -7.47 9.53
C ALA A 53 14.57 -6.87 8.13
N LYS A 54 14.86 -7.72 7.13
CA LYS A 54 14.97 -7.26 5.74
C LYS A 54 13.69 -6.58 5.29
N TYR A 55 12.50 -7.16 5.54
CA TYR A 55 11.24 -6.52 5.16
C TYR A 55 11.04 -5.17 5.85
N MET A 56 11.51 -5.01 7.10
CA MET A 56 11.46 -3.73 7.80
C MET A 56 12.33 -2.64 7.13
N GLU A 57 13.44 -3.02 6.50
CA GLU A 57 14.29 -2.09 5.72
C GLU A 57 13.56 -1.52 4.49
N ASP A 58 12.56 -2.24 3.95
CA ASP A 58 11.79 -1.80 2.78
C ASP A 58 10.60 -0.89 3.15
N ILE A 59 10.31 -0.70 4.45
CA ILE A 59 9.16 0.13 4.90
C ILE A 59 9.19 1.54 4.31
N PRO A 60 10.33 2.28 4.27
CA PRO A 60 10.36 3.61 3.68
C PRO A 60 9.92 3.61 2.21
N LEU A 61 10.33 2.59 1.44
CA LEU A 61 9.95 2.44 0.05
C LEU A 61 8.45 2.10 -0.08
N LEU A 62 7.94 1.16 0.72
CA LEU A 62 6.51 0.83 0.74
C LEU A 62 5.64 2.07 1.03
N VAL A 63 6.05 2.89 1.99
CA VAL A 63 5.31 4.11 2.33
C VAL A 63 5.38 5.13 1.20
N CYS A 64 6.50 5.24 0.49
CA CYS A 64 6.59 6.10 -0.68
C CYS A 64 5.66 5.62 -1.81
N ILE A 65 5.67 4.32 -2.12
CA ILE A 65 4.78 3.72 -3.14
C ILE A 65 3.31 3.96 -2.77
N ALA A 66 2.95 3.78 -1.49
CA ALA A 66 1.61 4.09 -1.01
C ALA A 66 1.25 5.57 -1.15
N GLY A 67 2.24 6.46 -1.03
CA GLY A 67 2.07 7.89 -1.24
C GLY A 67 1.64 8.23 -2.66
N TYR A 68 2.24 7.62 -3.69
CA TYR A 68 1.82 7.82 -5.08
C TYR A 68 0.38 7.36 -5.35
N HIS A 69 -0.17 6.48 -4.50
CA HIS A 69 -1.58 6.06 -4.51
C HIS A 69 -2.44 6.83 -3.50
N GLY A 70 -1.96 7.98 -3.01
CA GLY A 70 -2.68 8.87 -2.10
C GLY A 70 -2.93 8.28 -0.71
N TYR A 71 -2.14 7.28 -0.30
CA TYR A 71 -2.31 6.53 0.95
C TYR A 71 -3.71 5.94 1.15
N ASN A 72 -4.42 5.67 0.05
CA ASN A 72 -5.80 5.20 0.06
C ASN A 72 -5.84 3.68 -0.10
N ALA A 73 -6.28 2.95 0.94
CA ALA A 73 -6.42 1.49 0.84
C ALA A 73 -7.53 1.04 -0.11
N ASN A 74 -8.44 1.93 -0.50
CA ASN A 74 -9.45 1.70 -1.53
C ASN A 74 -9.09 2.38 -2.86
N PHE A 75 -7.81 2.70 -3.07
CA PHE A 75 -7.32 3.23 -4.34
C PHE A 75 -7.74 2.33 -5.50
N SER A 76 -8.11 2.95 -6.63
CA SER A 76 -8.44 2.28 -7.87
C SER A 76 -8.16 3.20 -9.05
N TYR A 77 -7.38 2.72 -10.02
CA TYR A 77 -7.08 3.43 -11.27
C TYR A 77 -7.00 2.46 -12.43
N THR A 78 -7.48 2.86 -13.61
CA THR A 78 -7.41 2.04 -14.83
C THR A 78 -6.44 2.69 -15.81
N THR A 79 -5.39 1.98 -16.16
CA THR A 79 -4.38 2.40 -17.15
C THR A 79 -4.93 2.32 -18.58
N ARG A 80 -4.20 2.89 -19.55
CA ARG A 80 -4.64 2.97 -20.96
C ARG A 80 -4.77 1.59 -21.63
N ASP A 81 -3.97 0.63 -21.21
CA ASP A 81 -4.02 -0.78 -21.61
C ASP A 81 -5.17 -1.57 -20.92
N LYS A 82 -6.05 -0.88 -20.20
CA LYS A 82 -7.24 -1.43 -19.51
C LYS A 82 -6.91 -2.33 -18.31
N VAL A 83 -5.71 -2.24 -17.78
CA VAL A 83 -5.38 -2.90 -16.51
C VAL A 83 -5.88 -2.04 -15.35
N ARG A 84 -6.68 -2.63 -14.46
CA ARG A 84 -7.13 -1.96 -13.23
C ARG A 84 -6.14 -2.22 -12.12
N HIS A 85 -5.62 -1.15 -11.52
CA HIS A 85 -4.73 -1.16 -10.36
C HIS A 85 -5.48 -0.75 -9.12
N VAL A 86 -5.31 -1.49 -8.01
CA VAL A 86 -6.12 -1.33 -6.81
C VAL A 86 -5.29 -1.40 -5.52
N GLY A 87 -5.87 -0.88 -4.45
CA GLY A 87 -5.32 -0.98 -3.11
C GLY A 87 -4.12 -0.07 -2.86
N LEU A 88 -3.60 -0.13 -1.64
CA LEU A 88 -2.60 0.81 -1.13
C LEU A 88 -1.31 0.86 -1.97
N PHE A 89 -0.99 -0.22 -2.69
CA PHE A 89 0.24 -0.32 -3.48
C PHE A 89 -0.01 -0.42 -5.00
N GLY A 90 -1.25 -0.21 -5.46
CA GLY A 90 -1.58 -0.22 -6.88
C GLY A 90 -1.33 -1.58 -7.56
N LEU A 91 -1.64 -2.69 -6.88
CA LEU A 91 -1.55 -4.02 -7.46
C LEU A 91 -2.53 -4.16 -8.62
N ALA A 92 -2.13 -4.84 -9.70
CA ALA A 92 -3.08 -5.23 -10.73
C ALA A 92 -4.21 -6.05 -10.09
N GLU A 93 -5.46 -5.75 -10.42
CA GLU A 93 -6.61 -6.29 -9.71
C GLU A 93 -6.66 -7.81 -9.75
N ASN A 94 -6.30 -8.41 -10.88
CA ASN A 94 -6.25 -9.86 -11.04
C ASN A 94 -5.25 -10.53 -10.08
N ASP A 95 -4.23 -9.78 -9.65
CA ASP A 95 -3.20 -10.21 -8.72
C ASP A 95 -3.45 -9.71 -7.29
N ALA A 96 -4.41 -8.81 -7.07
CA ALA A 96 -4.67 -8.26 -5.75
C ALA A 96 -5.41 -9.28 -4.86
N PRO A 97 -5.15 -9.30 -3.54
CA PRO A 97 -5.99 -10.06 -2.62
C PRO A 97 -7.44 -9.59 -2.70
N LYS A 98 -8.38 -10.54 -2.64
CA LYS A 98 -9.82 -10.24 -2.69
C LYS A 98 -10.34 -9.49 -1.47
N ASP A 99 -9.63 -9.59 -0.35
CA ASP A 99 -9.91 -8.81 0.85
C ASP A 99 -9.33 -7.39 0.74
N ARG A 100 -9.86 -6.44 1.50
CA ARG A 100 -9.38 -5.03 1.49
C ARG A 100 -8.39 -4.71 2.61
N ARG A 101 -7.81 -5.74 3.23
CA ARG A 101 -6.95 -5.55 4.41
C ARG A 101 -5.55 -5.15 3.96
N VAL A 102 -5.01 -4.14 4.63
CA VAL A 102 -3.68 -3.62 4.31
C VAL A 102 -2.61 -4.67 4.55
N GLU A 103 -2.76 -5.53 5.56
CA GLU A 103 -1.85 -6.65 5.83
C GLU A 103 -1.74 -7.58 4.61
N SER A 104 -2.88 -7.99 4.05
CA SER A 104 -2.96 -8.91 2.92
C SER A 104 -2.32 -8.32 1.67
N HIS A 105 -2.66 -7.05 1.36
CA HIS A 105 -2.11 -6.31 0.23
C HIS A 105 -0.61 -6.03 0.39
N SER A 106 -0.17 -5.66 1.60
CA SER A 106 1.24 -5.43 1.93
C SER A 106 2.04 -6.70 1.73
N MET A 107 1.54 -7.83 2.25
CA MET A 107 2.20 -9.12 2.10
C MET A 107 2.27 -9.59 0.66
N LYS A 108 1.19 -9.40 -0.11
CA LYS A 108 1.17 -9.73 -1.53
C LYS A 108 2.21 -8.90 -2.29
N PHE A 109 2.21 -7.58 -2.10
CA PHE A 109 3.17 -6.69 -2.76
C PHE A 109 4.62 -7.04 -2.36
N LEU A 110 4.88 -7.18 -1.06
CA LEU A 110 6.20 -7.53 -0.54
C LEU A 110 6.72 -8.84 -1.09
N ARG A 111 5.89 -9.88 -1.17
CA ARG A 111 6.33 -11.22 -1.60
C ARG A 111 6.41 -11.35 -3.13
N ASP A 112 5.47 -10.75 -3.84
CA ASP A 112 5.31 -11.05 -5.25
C ASP A 112 5.94 -9.99 -6.15
N ILE A 113 6.14 -8.78 -5.63
CA ILE A 113 6.76 -7.68 -6.36
C ILE A 113 8.17 -7.43 -5.82
N LEU A 114 8.28 -7.28 -4.50
CA LEU A 114 9.53 -6.86 -3.88
C LEU A 114 10.47 -8.02 -3.52
N ARG A 115 10.06 -9.19 -3.02
CA ARG A 115 11.02 -10.24 -2.59
C ARG A 115 10.45 -11.66 -2.65
N ILE A 116 11.18 -12.63 -3.20
CA ILE A 116 10.82 -14.04 -3.01
C ILE A 116 11.43 -14.54 -1.71
N GLN A 117 10.62 -14.87 -0.70
CA GLN A 117 11.05 -15.67 0.46
C GLN A 117 12.39 -15.20 1.10
N GLY A 118 12.61 -13.89 1.22
CA GLY A 118 13.84 -13.33 1.81
C GLY A 118 15.08 -13.28 0.91
N THR A 119 14.96 -13.68 -0.36
CA THR A 119 15.96 -13.47 -1.42
C THR A 119 15.73 -12.13 -2.14
N PRO A 120 16.80 -11.46 -2.61
CA PRO A 120 16.67 -10.13 -3.19
C PRO A 120 15.88 -10.15 -4.51
N TRP A 121 14.77 -9.41 -4.52
CA TRP A 121 13.97 -8.96 -5.66
C TRP A 121 13.51 -10.02 -6.67
N LYS A 122 12.27 -10.50 -6.51
CA LYS A 122 11.57 -11.34 -7.51
C LYS A 122 11.56 -10.67 -8.88
N ASN A 123 11.30 -9.37 -8.87
CA ASN A 123 11.27 -8.52 -10.04
C ASN A 123 12.16 -7.31 -9.79
N ARG A 124 13.47 -7.50 -10.03
CA ARG A 124 14.48 -6.45 -9.83
C ARG A 124 14.15 -5.17 -10.60
N ASN A 125 13.59 -5.27 -11.80
CA ASN A 125 13.19 -4.11 -12.59
C ASN A 125 12.08 -3.29 -11.91
N THR A 126 11.08 -3.96 -11.32
CA THR A 126 10.02 -3.25 -10.59
C THR A 126 10.51 -2.64 -9.29
N PHE A 127 11.41 -3.32 -8.58
CA PHE A 127 12.06 -2.71 -7.42
C PHE A 127 12.88 -1.47 -7.83
N ASP A 128 13.80 -1.62 -8.79
CA ASP A 128 14.67 -0.54 -9.26
C ASP A 128 13.85 0.65 -9.79
N PHE A 129 12.69 0.39 -10.41
CA PHE A 129 11.73 1.43 -10.81
C PHE A 129 11.21 2.22 -9.62
N TYR A 130 10.63 1.55 -8.61
CA TYR A 130 10.07 2.25 -7.45
C TYR A 130 11.16 2.89 -6.59
N GLU A 131 12.30 2.24 -6.45
CA GLU A 131 13.47 2.80 -5.76
C GLU A 131 13.91 4.10 -6.44
N SER A 132 14.07 4.08 -7.77
CA SER A 132 14.43 5.28 -8.54
C SER A 132 13.39 6.37 -8.38
N LEU A 133 12.10 6.03 -8.50
CA LEU A 133 10.99 6.96 -8.37
C LEU A 133 10.92 7.62 -6.97
N CYS A 134 11.24 6.86 -5.92
CA CYS A 134 11.19 7.31 -4.54
C CYS A 134 12.46 8.04 -4.08
N ASN A 135 13.59 7.84 -4.74
CA ASN A 135 14.87 8.47 -4.38
C ASN A 135 15.19 9.75 -5.16
N VAL A 136 14.28 10.23 -6.02
CA VAL A 136 14.47 11.51 -6.72
C VAL A 136 14.27 12.70 -5.74
N PRO A 137 15.30 13.52 -5.45
CA PRO A 137 15.22 14.54 -4.38
C PRO A 137 14.14 15.63 -4.57
N HIS A 138 13.77 15.90 -5.82
CA HIS A 138 12.71 16.87 -6.13
C HIS A 138 11.31 16.24 -6.15
N LEU A 139 11.19 14.90 -6.23
CA LEU A 139 9.91 14.20 -6.22
C LEU A 139 9.53 13.65 -4.85
N ALA A 140 10.46 13.55 -3.90
CA ALA A 140 10.17 13.03 -2.56
C ALA A 140 10.87 13.81 -1.43
N ILE A 141 10.35 13.68 -0.20
CA ILE A 141 10.97 14.18 1.04
C ILE A 141 11.19 13.05 2.04
N ASN A 142 12.21 13.23 2.89
CA ASN A 142 12.39 12.41 4.08
C ASN A 142 11.60 13.00 5.26
N VAL A 143 10.63 12.24 5.74
CA VAL A 143 9.87 12.52 6.96
C VAL A 143 10.41 11.64 8.08
N ARG A 144 10.62 12.21 9.26
CA ARG A 144 11.08 11.48 10.45
C ARG A 144 9.85 11.01 11.25
N CYS A 145 9.67 9.70 11.35
CA CYS A 145 8.53 9.08 12.03
C CYS A 145 8.95 8.36 13.31
N HIS A 146 8.15 8.47 14.36
CA HIS A 146 8.30 7.68 15.58
C HIS A 146 7.51 6.37 15.44
N ILE A 147 8.24 5.27 15.31
CA ILE A 147 7.68 3.94 15.05
C ILE A 147 7.28 3.25 16.36
N ASP A 148 8.01 3.49 17.43
CA ASP A 148 7.73 2.97 18.76
C ASP A 148 7.99 4.08 19.78
N SER A 149 7.14 4.18 20.80
CA SER A 149 7.35 5.08 21.95
C SER A 149 8.50 4.63 22.85
N TYR A 150 8.92 3.36 22.76
CA TYR A 150 9.95 2.75 23.60
C TYR A 150 11.34 2.71 22.96
N VAL A 151 11.45 3.00 21.66
CA VAL A 151 12.74 3.06 20.95
C VAL A 151 13.11 4.52 20.71
N PHE A 152 14.19 4.98 21.34
CA PHE A 152 14.76 6.29 21.07
C PHE A 152 15.32 6.33 19.64
N GLY A 153 14.57 6.91 18.72
CA GLY A 153 15.00 7.07 17.33
C GLY A 153 13.86 7.48 16.41
N SER A 154 14.18 8.29 15.42
CA SER A 154 13.26 8.63 14.33
C SER A 154 13.57 7.81 13.09
N PHE A 155 12.59 7.04 12.63
CA PHE A 155 12.67 6.25 11.41
C PHE A 155 12.42 7.14 10.19
N PRO A 156 13.37 7.22 9.23
CA PRO A 156 13.16 7.99 8.02
C PRO A 156 12.13 7.29 7.12
N VAL A 157 11.20 8.06 6.59
CA VAL A 157 10.15 7.61 5.69
C VAL A 157 10.15 8.51 4.47
N ILE A 158 10.06 7.93 3.28
CA ILE A 158 10.05 8.67 2.03
C ILE A 158 8.60 8.98 1.66
N VAL A 159 8.31 10.26 1.36
CA VAL A 159 6.97 10.75 1.01
C VAL A 159 7.04 11.50 -0.31
N PRO A 160 6.27 11.11 -1.34
CA PRO A 160 6.24 11.82 -2.62
C PRO A 160 5.62 13.21 -2.46
N LYS A 161 6.18 14.19 -3.19
CA LYS A 161 5.67 15.57 -3.30
C LYS A 161 4.69 15.71 -4.47
N ASP A 162 4.90 14.96 -5.53
CA ASP A 162 4.11 14.98 -6.75
C ASP A 162 3.47 13.61 -6.95
N LEU A 163 2.18 13.50 -6.60
CA LEU A 163 1.44 12.25 -6.71
C LEU A 163 1.10 11.91 -8.16
N ASP A 164 1.01 12.92 -9.03
CA ASP A 164 0.59 12.78 -10.42
C ASP A 164 1.70 12.21 -11.30
N TYR A 165 2.96 12.28 -10.85
CA TYR A 165 4.11 11.76 -11.57
C TYR A 165 3.96 10.28 -11.95
N LEU A 166 3.47 9.43 -11.03
CA LEU A 166 3.27 8.00 -11.32
C LEU A 166 2.21 7.79 -12.42
N TYR A 167 1.14 8.57 -12.42
CA TYR A 167 0.08 8.48 -13.43
C TYR A 167 0.53 9.00 -14.78
N ASN A 168 1.28 10.10 -14.79
CA ASN A 168 1.90 10.64 -16.00
C ASN A 168 2.83 9.60 -16.63
N TYR A 169 3.58 8.86 -15.80
CA TYR A 169 4.40 7.74 -16.26
C TYR A 169 3.55 6.60 -16.87
N TYR A 170 2.48 6.16 -16.20
CA TYR A 170 1.58 5.13 -16.74
C TYR A 170 0.88 5.53 -18.05
N GLN A 171 0.76 6.83 -18.30
CA GLN A 171 0.11 7.36 -19.49
C GLN A 171 1.09 7.69 -20.64
N ALA A 172 2.40 7.70 -20.41
CA ALA A 172 3.38 7.99 -21.45
C ALA A 172 3.43 6.84 -22.47
N LYS A 173 3.27 7.17 -23.76
CA LYS A 173 3.05 6.24 -24.88
C LYS A 173 4.27 5.34 -25.21
N ASP A 174 5.44 5.67 -24.66
CA ASP A 174 6.73 5.05 -24.94
C ASP A 174 7.45 4.52 -23.67
N SER A 175 6.71 4.14 -22.62
CA SER A 175 7.27 3.71 -21.32
C SER A 175 7.93 2.32 -21.35
N TYR A 176 8.84 2.10 -22.30
CA TYR A 176 9.95 1.19 -22.07
C TYR A 176 10.90 1.86 -21.09
N TRP A 177 10.96 1.31 -19.88
CA TRP A 177 11.89 1.72 -18.84
C TRP A 177 13.31 1.82 -19.42
N THR A 178 13.82 3.04 -19.56
CA THR A 178 15.25 3.30 -19.55
C THR A 178 15.57 3.70 -18.12
N PRO A 179 16.42 2.95 -17.39
CA PRO A 179 16.89 3.40 -16.09
C PRO A 179 17.46 4.80 -16.28
N LEU A 180 17.03 5.77 -15.46
CA LEU A 180 17.70 7.05 -15.38
C LEU A 180 19.18 6.73 -15.11
N ASP A 181 20.05 7.09 -16.06
CA ASP A 181 21.47 6.82 -15.95
C ASP A 181 21.95 7.34 -14.60
N ARG A 182 22.39 6.40 -13.75
CA ARG A 182 23.15 6.69 -12.53
C ARG A 182 24.51 7.23 -12.94
N ASN A 183 24.56 8.42 -13.54
CA ASN A 183 25.80 9.13 -13.83
C ASN A 183 25.49 10.60 -14.16
N ASN A 184 25.50 11.44 -13.13
CA ASN A 184 26.27 12.69 -13.15
C ASN A 184 26.32 13.29 -11.74
N SER A 185 27.19 12.71 -10.92
CA SER A 185 27.82 13.41 -9.80
C SER A 185 29.32 13.30 -10.02
N ARG A 186 29.87 14.25 -10.78
CA ARG A 186 31.26 14.70 -10.60
C ARG A 186 31.25 15.87 -9.65
#